data_AF-D2U0G6-F1
#
_entry.id   AF-D2U0G6-F1
#
_cell.length_a   1.000
_cell.length_b   1.000
_cell.length_c   1.000
_cell.angle_alpha   90.00
_cell.angle_beta   90.00
_cell.angle_gamma   90.00
#
_symmetry.space_group_name_H-M   'P 1'
#
loop_
_entity.id
_entity.type
_entity.pdbx_description
1 polymer ?
#
loop_
_entity_poly.entity_id
_entity_poly.type
_entity_poly.pdbx_seq_one_letter_code
_entity_poly.pdbx_strand_id
1 'polypeptide(L)'
;MDTNRFKVRNYKLKGEIKNKKKQKLKFDPSVIINDNERAVTTIGINNINIVVTDGGKSRIGNVTADKKNNITLLAKQHGEAQIGNVTANADNTIKQTVKESGHSTIKHVTAGKGNDITATAEKHGNAEMGEVTAGEKNTLKQTAKESGHSTIKHVRAGKENDIKTTAEKHGNAEMGEVTAGEKNRLKQTAKESSHSIIKEVIAGKDNDIKTTAEKHGNAEIGEVTAGEKRIRLNRRLKRAVIQSLRM
;
A
#
# COMPACT_ATOMS: atom_id res chain seq x y z
N MET A 1 32.36 16.15 -4.87
CA MET A 1 31.98 16.65 -6.20
C MET A 1 32.37 15.53 -7.15
N ASP A 2 31.48 14.82 -7.87
CA ASP A 2 30.29 15.27 -8.58
C ASP A 2 29.06 14.36 -8.37
N THR A 3 27.93 15.01 -8.12
CA THR A 3 26.61 14.39 -8.17
C THR A 3 26.18 14.27 -9.64
N ASN A 4 26.33 13.10 -10.25
CA ASN A 4 25.77 12.81 -11.57
C ASN A 4 24.23 12.78 -11.50
N ARG A 5 23.62 13.97 -11.57
CA ARG A 5 22.18 14.14 -11.79
C ARG A 5 21.90 13.86 -13.27
N PHE A 6 21.33 12.70 -13.56
CA PHE A 6 20.80 12.41 -14.88
C PHE A 6 19.54 13.25 -15.12
N LYS A 7 19.67 14.37 -15.83
CA LYS A 7 18.54 15.07 -16.46
C LYS A 7 18.21 14.34 -17.76
N VAL A 8 17.14 13.56 -17.79
CA VAL A 8 16.63 12.95 -19.03
C VAL A 8 15.61 13.89 -19.65
N ARG A 9 16.00 14.58 -20.72
CA ARG A 9 15.07 15.15 -21.72
C ARG A 9 14.66 14.01 -22.66
N ASN A 10 13.37 13.93 -22.97
CA ASN A 10 12.72 12.97 -23.87
C ASN A 10 13.64 12.40 -24.97
N TYR A 11 14.19 11.19 -24.75
CA TYR A 11 14.75 10.38 -25.83
C TYR A 11 14.48 8.89 -25.61
N LYS A 12 14.00 8.24 -26.68
CA LYS A 12 13.94 6.79 -26.87
C LYS A 12 15.31 6.19 -26.55
N LEU A 13 15.42 5.43 -25.46
CA LEU A 13 16.64 4.69 -25.14
C LEU A 13 16.73 3.44 -26.03
N LYS A 14 17.68 3.45 -26.99
CA LYS A 14 18.26 2.23 -27.59
C LYS A 14 19.57 1.94 -26.86
N GLY A 15 19.65 0.81 -26.16
CA GLY A 15 20.87 0.29 -25.57
C GLY A 15 20.71 -1.19 -25.23
N GLU A 16 21.66 -2.02 -25.70
CA GLU A 16 21.70 -3.46 -25.42
C GLU A 16 22.09 -3.75 -23.97
N ILE A 17 21.25 -4.49 -23.24
CA ILE A 17 21.64 -5.13 -21.98
C ILE A 17 21.93 -6.60 -22.30
N LYS A 18 23.22 -6.98 -22.32
CA LYS A 18 23.67 -8.36 -22.52
C LYS A 18 23.53 -9.15 -21.21
N ASN A 19 22.46 -9.94 -21.05
CA ASN A 19 22.39 -10.99 -20.03
C ASN A 19 22.10 -12.35 -20.70
N LYS A 20 22.92 -13.37 -20.38
CA LYS A 20 23.09 -14.63 -21.12
C LYS A 20 21.98 -15.69 -20.91
N LYS A 21 20.70 -15.30 -20.82
CA LYS A 21 19.57 -16.24 -20.93
C LYS A 21 18.46 -15.63 -21.82
N LYS A 22 18.03 -16.41 -22.82
CA LYS A 22 17.24 -15.98 -24.00
C LYS A 22 15.93 -15.27 -23.61
N GLN A 23 15.80 -14.05 -24.16
CA GLN A 23 14.72 -13.08 -23.98
C GLN A 23 13.48 -13.36 -24.86
N LYS A 24 12.34 -12.79 -24.45
CA LYS A 24 11.47 -11.98 -25.33
C LYS A 24 11.04 -10.73 -24.56
N LEU A 25 11.72 -9.61 -24.80
CA LEU A 25 11.26 -8.27 -24.39
C LEU A 25 10.31 -7.72 -25.47
N LYS A 26 9.05 -7.45 -25.11
CA LYS A 26 8.20 -6.50 -25.83
C LYS A 26 8.24 -5.18 -25.08
N PHE A 27 8.65 -4.12 -25.77
CA PHE A 27 8.64 -2.75 -25.25
C PHE A 27 7.30 -2.08 -25.58
N ASP A 28 6.46 -1.93 -24.56
CA ASP A 28 5.46 -0.86 -24.39
C ASP A 28 5.89 -0.07 -23.11
N PRO A 29 5.29 1.06 -22.66
CA PRO A 29 5.94 2.02 -21.75
C PRO A 29 6.00 1.56 -20.28
N SER A 30 6.54 0.36 -20.05
CA SER A 30 6.78 -0.27 -18.78
C SER A 30 8.25 -0.71 -18.67
N VAL A 31 8.93 -0.23 -17.63
CA VAL A 31 10.29 -0.66 -17.30
C VAL A 31 10.20 -1.80 -16.28
N ILE A 32 10.75 -2.96 -16.64
CA ILE A 32 10.93 -4.12 -15.75
C ILE A 32 12.39 -4.10 -15.29
N ILE A 33 12.63 -3.94 -13.98
CA ILE A 33 13.98 -3.89 -13.40
C ILE A 33 14.26 -5.22 -12.69
N ASN A 34 15.06 -6.06 -13.35
CA ASN A 34 15.65 -7.27 -12.78
C ASN A 34 17.18 -7.08 -12.71
N ASP A 35 17.70 -6.55 -11.59
CA ASP A 35 18.93 -7.02 -10.91
C ASP A 35 19.51 -6.02 -9.90
N ASN A 36 19.94 -6.60 -8.77
CA ASN A 36 20.85 -6.19 -7.70
C ASN A 36 21.33 -4.73 -7.64
N GLU A 37 20.59 -3.92 -6.87
CA GLU A 37 21.08 -2.71 -6.18
C GLU A 37 21.18 -1.38 -6.97
N ARG A 38 20.52 -1.20 -8.11
CA ARG A 38 20.48 0.12 -8.78
C ARG A 38 19.17 0.88 -8.51
N ALA A 39 19.28 1.98 -7.76
CA ALA A 39 18.20 2.95 -7.60
C ALA A 39 17.91 3.66 -8.93
N VAL A 40 16.73 3.42 -9.50
CA VAL A 40 16.23 4.13 -10.68
C VAL A 40 15.30 5.24 -10.22
N THR A 41 15.52 6.48 -10.70
CA THR A 41 14.56 7.59 -10.56
C THR A 41 13.77 7.68 -11.86
N THR A 42 12.46 7.45 -11.79
CA THR A 42 11.57 7.46 -12.96
C THR A 42 10.73 8.73 -12.93
N ILE A 43 10.85 9.57 -13.97
CA ILE A 43 9.98 10.73 -14.22
C ILE A 43 9.20 10.43 -15.50
N GLY A 44 7.86 10.42 -15.41
CA GLY A 44 6.99 10.29 -16.60
C GLY A 44 6.87 8.88 -17.20
N ILE A 45 7.16 7.82 -16.42
CA ILE A 45 6.90 6.45 -16.87
C ILE A 45 5.46 6.10 -16.56
N ASN A 46 4.69 5.79 -17.61
CA ASN A 46 3.27 5.57 -17.44
C ASN A 46 2.93 4.31 -16.65
N ASN A 47 3.81 3.30 -16.62
CA ASN A 47 3.61 2.11 -15.83
C ASN A 47 4.95 1.54 -15.31
N ILE A 48 5.01 1.17 -14.05
CA ILE A 48 6.17 0.49 -13.45
C ILE A 48 5.70 -0.89 -13.00
N ASN A 49 6.40 -1.93 -13.41
CA ASN A 49 6.11 -3.28 -12.94
C ASN A 49 7.40 -3.95 -12.48
N ILE A 50 7.49 -4.20 -11.17
CA ILE A 50 8.59 -4.91 -10.55
C ILE A 50 8.10 -6.30 -10.17
N VAL A 51 8.82 -7.32 -10.58
CA VAL A 51 8.58 -8.70 -10.15
C VAL A 51 9.89 -9.27 -9.64
N VAL A 52 9.91 -9.68 -8.37
CA VAL A 52 11.08 -10.24 -7.70
C VAL A 52 10.73 -11.62 -7.17
N THR A 53 11.53 -12.62 -7.51
CA THR A 53 11.34 -14.03 -7.11
C THR A 53 12.67 -14.64 -6.66
N ASP A 54 12.61 -15.83 -6.06
CA ASP A 54 13.77 -16.71 -5.84
C ASP A 54 14.94 -16.06 -5.09
N GLY A 55 14.65 -15.27 -4.05
CA GLY A 55 15.66 -14.57 -3.25
C GLY A 55 16.28 -13.33 -3.91
N GLY A 56 15.81 -12.92 -5.09
CA GLY A 56 16.26 -11.72 -5.77
C GLY A 56 15.95 -10.43 -5.00
N LYS A 57 16.61 -9.33 -5.36
CA LYS A 57 16.39 -8.02 -4.74
C LYS A 57 16.28 -6.92 -5.79
N SER A 58 15.21 -6.13 -5.72
CA SER A 58 15.03 -4.95 -6.56
C SER A 58 14.66 -3.74 -5.72
N ARG A 59 15.31 -2.61 -6.01
CA ARG A 59 15.07 -1.32 -5.34
C ARG A 59 14.88 -0.23 -6.39
N ILE A 60 13.77 0.48 -6.34
CA ILE A 60 13.57 1.74 -7.06
C ILE A 60 13.66 2.88 -6.06
N GLY A 61 14.20 4.01 -6.50
CA GLY A 61 14.22 5.23 -5.72
C GLY A 61 12.82 5.83 -5.58
N ASN A 62 12.73 7.15 -5.61
CA ASN A 62 11.44 7.83 -5.59
C ASN A 62 10.77 7.76 -6.97
N VAL A 63 9.44 7.66 -6.96
CA VAL A 63 8.60 7.62 -8.14
C VAL A 63 7.62 8.78 -8.08
N THR A 64 7.47 9.50 -9.19
CA THR A 64 6.41 10.48 -9.37
C THR A 64 5.54 10.07 -10.56
N ALA A 65 4.27 9.87 -10.29
CA ALA A 65 3.22 9.54 -11.23
C ALA A 65 2.25 10.71 -11.35
N ASP A 66 1.94 11.11 -12.58
CA ASP A 66 1.03 12.21 -12.83
C ASP A 66 -0.40 11.68 -12.95
N LYS A 67 -0.83 11.28 -14.14
CA LYS A 67 -2.19 10.82 -14.38
C LYS A 67 -2.25 9.43 -14.99
N LYS A 68 -3.13 8.58 -14.46
CA LYS A 68 -3.46 7.25 -15.02
C LYS A 68 -2.25 6.31 -15.16
N ASN A 69 -1.39 6.30 -14.16
CA ASN A 69 -0.23 5.41 -14.11
C ASN A 69 -0.51 4.16 -13.28
N ASN A 70 0.16 3.05 -13.61
CA ASN A 70 0.10 1.83 -12.81
C ASN A 70 1.49 1.45 -12.28
N ILE A 71 1.64 1.44 -10.97
CA ILE A 71 2.87 1.04 -10.26
C ILE A 71 2.57 -0.27 -9.55
N THR A 72 3.15 -1.36 -10.03
CA THR A 72 2.98 -2.69 -9.46
C THR A 72 4.30 -3.23 -8.92
N LEU A 73 4.28 -3.77 -7.71
CA LEU A 73 5.37 -4.52 -7.10
C LEU A 73 4.84 -5.90 -6.77
N LEU A 74 5.57 -6.92 -7.21
CA LEU A 74 5.31 -8.31 -6.89
C LEU A 74 6.58 -8.93 -6.31
N ALA A 75 6.52 -9.42 -5.07
CA ALA A 75 7.59 -10.19 -4.44
C ALA A 75 7.09 -11.60 -4.12
N LYS A 76 7.91 -12.62 -4.41
CA LYS A 76 7.64 -14.04 -4.11
C LYS A 76 8.91 -14.75 -3.65
N GLN A 77 8.77 -15.88 -2.96
CA GLN A 77 9.85 -16.86 -2.73
C GLN A 77 11.15 -16.19 -2.25
N HIS A 78 11.12 -15.56 -1.07
CA HIS A 78 12.24 -14.82 -0.50
C HIS A 78 12.70 -13.57 -1.28
N GLY A 79 12.02 -13.20 -2.36
CA GLY A 79 12.33 -11.99 -3.13
C GLY A 79 12.04 -10.72 -2.33
N GLU A 80 12.87 -9.70 -2.51
CA GLU A 80 12.75 -8.39 -1.85
C GLU A 80 12.50 -7.28 -2.89
N ALA A 81 11.34 -6.64 -2.85
CA ALA A 81 10.99 -5.52 -3.75
C ALA A 81 10.77 -4.23 -2.97
N GLN A 82 11.54 -3.18 -3.27
CA GLN A 82 11.43 -1.90 -2.56
C GLN A 82 11.21 -0.74 -3.52
N ILE A 83 10.34 0.19 -3.14
CA ILE A 83 10.27 1.54 -3.71
C ILE A 83 10.51 2.53 -2.58
N GLY A 84 11.20 3.63 -2.89
CA GLY A 84 11.28 4.80 -2.04
C GLY A 84 9.92 5.50 -1.88
N ASN A 85 9.89 6.81 -2.05
CA ASN A 85 8.65 7.58 -1.95
C ASN A 85 7.89 7.52 -3.27
N VAL A 86 6.57 7.34 -3.22
CA VAL A 86 5.69 7.43 -4.38
C VAL A 86 4.82 8.68 -4.23
N THR A 87 4.90 9.59 -5.20
CA THR A 87 3.96 10.72 -5.33
C THR A 87 3.06 10.46 -6.52
N ALA A 88 1.75 10.35 -6.30
CA ALA A 88 0.75 10.06 -7.33
C ALA A 88 -0.27 11.19 -7.39
N ASN A 89 -0.35 11.92 -8.50
CA ASN A 89 -1.22 13.08 -8.61
C ASN A 89 -2.69 12.68 -8.77
N ALA A 90 -3.09 12.13 -9.92
CA ALA A 90 -4.49 11.82 -10.22
C ALA A 90 -4.72 10.45 -10.86
N ASP A 91 -5.75 9.73 -10.41
CA ASP A 91 -6.25 8.52 -11.08
C ASP A 91 -5.19 7.41 -11.29
N ASN A 92 -4.21 7.29 -10.39
CA ASN A 92 -3.16 6.27 -10.50
C ASN A 92 -3.52 5.01 -9.71
N THR A 93 -2.92 3.90 -10.09
CA THR A 93 -2.96 2.63 -9.35
C THR A 93 -1.59 2.31 -8.79
N ILE A 94 -1.51 2.07 -7.48
CA ILE A 94 -0.31 1.58 -6.80
C ILE A 94 -0.67 0.23 -6.17
N LYS A 95 -0.04 -0.85 -6.62
CA LYS A 95 -0.32 -2.20 -6.16
C LYS A 95 0.95 -2.89 -5.70
N GLN A 96 1.03 -3.12 -4.41
CA GLN A 96 2.04 -3.96 -3.78
C GLN A 96 1.41 -5.33 -3.48
N THR A 97 2.00 -6.40 -4.01
CA THR A 97 1.55 -7.77 -3.76
C THR A 97 2.74 -8.61 -3.38
N VAL A 98 2.61 -9.32 -2.28
CA VAL A 98 3.64 -10.21 -1.76
C VAL A 98 3.02 -11.58 -1.55
N LYS A 99 3.70 -12.62 -2.01
CA LYS A 99 3.26 -14.00 -1.84
C LYS A 99 4.40 -14.84 -1.29
N GLU A 100 4.06 -15.97 -0.68
CA GLU A 100 5.04 -16.93 -0.19
C GLU A 100 5.98 -16.22 0.81
N SER A 101 7.24 -16.61 0.92
CA SER A 101 8.21 -15.95 1.82
C SER A 101 8.76 -14.60 1.32
N GLY A 102 8.11 -13.94 0.35
CA GLY A 102 8.57 -12.68 -0.21
C GLY A 102 8.45 -11.50 0.77
N HIS A 103 9.15 -10.41 0.45
CA HIS A 103 9.09 -9.15 1.19
C HIS A 103 8.97 -7.97 0.23
N SER A 104 8.11 -7.00 0.55
CA SER A 104 8.08 -5.75 -0.19
C SER A 104 7.86 -4.55 0.72
N THR A 105 8.50 -3.43 0.37
CA THR A 105 8.36 -2.16 1.08
C THR A 105 8.09 -1.02 0.11
N ILE A 106 7.11 -0.17 0.42
CA ILE A 106 7.00 1.18 -0.15
C ILE A 106 7.21 2.17 0.99
N LYS A 107 8.24 3.02 0.88
CA LYS A 107 8.64 3.88 2.00
C LYS A 107 7.53 4.84 2.42
N HIS A 108 7.02 5.63 1.47
CA HIS A 108 5.91 6.55 1.69
C HIS A 108 5.08 6.69 0.40
N VAL A 109 3.78 6.94 0.54
CA VAL A 109 2.88 7.26 -0.57
C VAL A 109 2.21 8.60 -0.29
N THR A 110 2.28 9.52 -1.23
CA THR A 110 1.51 10.77 -1.25
C THR A 110 0.62 10.76 -2.48
N ALA A 111 -0.68 10.70 -2.28
CA ALA A 111 -1.68 10.62 -3.32
C ALA A 111 -2.57 11.87 -3.33
N GLY A 112 -2.74 12.50 -4.50
CA GLY A 112 -3.64 13.62 -4.71
C GLY A 112 -5.10 13.14 -4.76
N LYS A 113 -5.66 13.07 -5.98
CA LYS A 113 -7.08 12.78 -6.20
C LYS A 113 -7.32 11.44 -6.90
N GLY A 114 -8.24 10.63 -6.39
CA GLY A 114 -8.78 9.50 -7.16
C GLY A 114 -7.83 8.33 -7.37
N ASN A 115 -6.80 8.16 -6.54
CA ASN A 115 -5.83 7.07 -6.68
C ASN A 115 -6.30 5.81 -5.96
N ASP A 116 -5.92 4.65 -6.49
CA ASP A 116 -6.15 3.34 -5.88
C ASP A 116 -4.83 2.77 -5.37
N ILE A 117 -4.69 2.65 -4.05
CA ILE A 117 -3.50 2.15 -3.37
C ILE A 117 -3.86 0.81 -2.74
N THR A 118 -3.11 -0.24 -3.06
CA THR A 118 -3.34 -1.59 -2.55
C THR A 118 -2.05 -2.21 -2.03
N ALA A 119 -2.07 -2.71 -0.79
CA ALA A 119 -1.06 -3.61 -0.24
C ALA A 119 -1.70 -4.96 0.05
N THR A 120 -1.11 -6.04 -0.49
CA THR A 120 -1.60 -7.40 -0.31
C THR A 120 -0.45 -8.33 0.05
N ALA A 121 -0.64 -9.09 1.12
CA ALA A 121 0.27 -10.16 1.53
C ALA A 121 -0.47 -11.50 1.59
N GLU A 122 0.14 -12.54 1.01
CA GLU A 122 -0.38 -13.91 0.97
C GLU A 122 0.71 -14.90 1.41
N LYS A 123 0.34 -16.02 2.04
CA LYS A 123 1.22 -17.19 2.23
C LYS A 123 2.56 -16.88 2.91
N HIS A 124 2.57 -16.29 4.09
CA HIS A 124 3.76 -15.81 4.81
C HIS A 124 4.46 -14.57 4.21
N GLY A 125 3.89 -13.96 3.18
CA GLY A 125 4.47 -12.78 2.56
C GLY A 125 4.41 -11.58 3.50
N ASN A 126 5.37 -10.66 3.38
CA ASN A 126 5.36 -9.43 4.16
C ASN A 126 5.29 -8.19 3.24
N ALA A 127 4.19 -7.45 3.33
CA ALA A 127 3.96 -6.21 2.59
C ALA A 127 3.91 -5.02 3.55
N GLU A 128 4.93 -4.15 3.49
CA GLU A 128 5.04 -2.96 4.34
C GLU A 128 4.86 -1.68 3.51
N MET A 129 4.06 -0.76 4.05
CA MET A 129 4.00 0.63 3.62
C MET A 129 4.26 1.52 4.84
N GLY A 130 5.12 2.53 4.69
CA GLY A 130 5.37 3.48 5.78
C GLY A 130 4.18 4.41 6.01
N GLU A 131 4.28 5.64 5.51
CA GLU A 131 3.18 6.61 5.60
C GLU A 131 2.40 6.69 4.29
N VAL A 132 1.08 6.76 4.39
CA VAL A 132 0.17 7.05 3.27
C VAL A 132 -0.56 8.35 3.54
N THR A 133 -0.24 9.40 2.78
CA THR A 133 -1.04 10.64 2.73
C THR A 133 -1.93 10.60 1.50
N ALA A 134 -3.23 10.74 1.67
CA ALA A 134 -4.24 10.71 0.61
C ALA A 134 -5.10 11.98 0.66
N GLY A 135 -5.12 12.76 -0.42
CA GLY A 135 -5.89 14.00 -0.53
C GLY A 135 -7.38 13.75 -0.60
N GLU A 136 -7.90 13.52 -1.82
CA GLU A 136 -9.34 13.39 -2.06
C GLU A 136 -9.72 12.13 -2.83
N LYS A 137 -10.81 11.47 -2.42
CA LYS A 137 -11.44 10.39 -3.20
C LYS A 137 -10.51 9.23 -3.55
N ASN A 138 -9.50 8.96 -2.74
CA ASN A 138 -8.60 7.83 -2.94
C ASN A 138 -9.20 6.58 -2.29
N THR A 139 -8.82 5.42 -2.81
CA THR A 139 -9.09 4.13 -2.20
C THR A 139 -7.79 3.57 -1.65
N LEU A 140 -7.78 3.20 -0.37
CA LEU A 140 -6.69 2.45 0.25
C LEU A 140 -7.19 1.05 0.64
N LYS A 141 -6.56 0.01 0.11
CA LYS A 141 -6.87 -1.39 0.43
C LYS A 141 -5.65 -2.10 1.00
N GLN A 142 -5.73 -2.51 2.25
CA GLN A 142 -4.76 -3.37 2.89
C GLN A 142 -5.36 -4.75 3.07
N THR A 143 -4.63 -5.80 2.68
CA THR A 143 -5.13 -7.17 2.75
C THR A 143 -4.03 -8.14 3.16
N ALA A 144 -4.34 -9.00 4.12
CA ALA A 144 -3.48 -10.10 4.55
C ALA A 144 -4.24 -11.42 4.51
N LYS A 145 -3.65 -12.45 3.88
CA LYS A 145 -4.27 -13.76 3.69
C LYS A 145 -3.28 -14.89 3.96
N GLU A 146 -3.78 -16.03 4.41
CA GLU A 146 -3.01 -17.29 4.45
C GLU A 146 -1.68 -17.11 5.21
N SER A 147 -1.74 -16.58 6.43
CA SER A 147 -0.56 -16.24 7.25
C SER A 147 0.35 -15.14 6.69
N GLY A 148 -0.06 -14.42 5.65
CA GLY A 148 0.62 -13.20 5.19
C GLY A 148 0.50 -12.08 6.23
N HIS A 149 1.49 -11.18 6.21
CA HIS A 149 1.56 -10.00 7.06
C HIS A 149 1.55 -8.75 6.18
N SER A 150 0.60 -7.86 6.42
CA SER A 150 0.60 -6.56 5.77
C SER A 150 0.55 -5.46 6.83
N THR A 151 1.42 -4.47 6.69
CA THR A 151 1.53 -3.36 7.63
C THR A 151 1.50 -2.02 6.90
N ILE A 152 0.69 -1.08 7.41
CA ILE A 152 0.74 0.33 7.02
C ILE A 152 1.00 1.15 8.28
N LYS A 153 2.13 1.84 8.39
CA LYS A 153 2.51 2.50 9.65
C LYS A 153 1.59 3.66 10.02
N HIS A 154 1.30 4.55 9.08
CA HIS A 154 0.42 5.69 9.32
C HIS A 154 -0.39 6.02 8.08
N VAL A 155 -1.64 6.47 8.27
CA VAL A 155 -2.51 6.95 7.20
C VAL A 155 -3.04 8.33 7.55
N ARG A 156 -2.87 9.29 6.64
CA ARG A 156 -3.48 10.63 6.70
C ARG A 156 -4.39 10.79 5.49
N ALA A 157 -5.69 10.86 5.73
CA ALA A 157 -6.70 10.97 4.68
C ALA A 157 -7.43 12.31 4.81
N GLY A 158 -7.43 13.10 3.73
CA GLY A 158 -8.14 14.36 3.66
C GLY A 158 -9.66 14.14 3.58
N LYS A 159 -10.20 14.13 2.36
CA LYS A 159 -11.65 14.14 2.13
C LYS A 159 -12.14 12.98 1.27
N GLU A 160 -13.26 12.38 1.68
CA GLU A 160 -14.00 11.39 0.87
C GLU A 160 -13.18 10.16 0.44
N ASN A 161 -12.19 9.75 1.23
CA ASN A 161 -11.39 8.55 0.94
C ASN A 161 -12.08 7.29 1.49
N ASP A 162 -11.84 6.15 0.84
CA ASP A 162 -12.29 4.82 1.29
C ASP A 162 -11.09 3.97 1.71
N ILE A 163 -10.93 3.77 3.01
CA ILE A 163 -9.85 2.99 3.62
C ILE A 163 -10.43 1.65 4.05
N LYS A 164 -9.85 0.57 3.54
CA LYS A 164 -10.26 -0.79 3.85
C LYS A 164 -9.08 -1.64 4.29
N THR A 165 -9.18 -2.22 5.47
CA THR A 165 -8.22 -3.20 6.00
C THR A 165 -8.92 -4.53 6.16
N THR A 166 -8.32 -5.60 5.64
CA THR A 166 -8.93 -6.94 5.66
C THR A 166 -7.90 -8.01 5.99
N ALA A 167 -8.21 -8.87 6.96
CA ALA A 167 -7.46 -10.07 7.27
C ALA A 167 -8.33 -11.32 7.09
N GLU A 168 -7.78 -12.37 6.46
CA GLU A 168 -8.46 -13.64 6.19
C GLU A 168 -7.50 -14.81 6.41
N LYS A 169 -8.00 -16.02 6.73
CA LYS A 169 -7.21 -17.27 6.81
C LYS A 169 -5.87 -17.12 7.56
N HIS A 170 -5.88 -16.76 8.84
CA HIS A 170 -4.67 -16.54 9.65
C HIS A 170 -3.78 -15.35 9.23
N GLY A 171 -4.17 -14.56 8.24
CA GLY A 171 -3.46 -13.34 7.87
C GLY A 171 -3.45 -12.31 9.02
N ASN A 172 -2.44 -11.45 9.03
CA ASN A 172 -2.35 -10.33 9.95
C ASN A 172 -2.25 -9.00 9.17
N ALA A 173 -3.24 -8.13 9.33
CA ALA A 173 -3.27 -6.80 8.73
C ALA A 173 -3.23 -5.73 9.82
N GLU A 174 -2.13 -4.99 9.92
CA GLU A 174 -1.90 -3.96 10.94
C GLU A 174 -1.83 -2.57 10.32
N MET A 175 -2.61 -1.64 10.85
CA MET A 175 -2.48 -0.22 10.59
C MET A 175 -2.12 0.48 11.89
N GLY A 176 -1.16 1.40 11.87
CA GLY A 176 -0.86 2.22 13.05
C GLY A 176 -1.92 3.30 13.26
N GLU A 177 -1.52 4.56 13.23
CA GLU A 177 -2.42 5.70 13.36
C GLU A 177 -3.15 5.98 12.04
N VAL A 178 -4.45 6.29 12.12
CA VAL A 178 -5.27 6.77 11.01
C VAL A 178 -5.86 8.13 11.36
N THR A 179 -5.33 9.18 10.76
CA THR A 179 -5.95 10.51 10.79
C THR A 179 -6.87 10.66 9.57
N ALA A 180 -8.17 10.85 9.80
CA ALA A 180 -9.17 11.05 8.74
C ALA A 180 -9.83 12.41 8.89
N GLY A 181 -9.75 13.26 7.86
CA GLY A 181 -10.35 14.60 7.83
C GLY A 181 -11.87 14.56 7.76
N GLU A 182 -12.43 14.67 6.55
CA GLU A 182 -13.89 14.78 6.36
C GLU A 182 -14.47 13.69 5.47
N LYS A 183 -15.62 13.13 5.86
CA LYS A 183 -16.42 12.22 5.03
C LYS A 183 -15.67 10.99 4.51
N ASN A 184 -14.63 10.54 5.22
CA ASN A 184 -13.94 9.31 4.87
C ASN A 184 -14.70 8.10 5.40
N ARG A 185 -14.45 6.96 4.79
CA ARG A 185 -14.98 5.67 5.20
C ARG A 185 -13.84 4.76 5.59
N LEU A 186 -13.85 4.27 6.82
CA LEU A 186 -12.91 3.28 7.32
C LEU A 186 -13.65 1.97 7.54
N LYS A 187 -13.20 0.91 6.86
CA LYS A 187 -13.74 -0.44 7.00
C LYS A 187 -12.64 -1.41 7.39
N GLN A 188 -12.77 -1.98 8.58
CA GLN A 188 -11.90 -3.01 9.07
C GLN A 188 -12.66 -4.34 9.12
N THR A 189 -12.01 -5.42 8.66
CA THR A 189 -12.62 -6.74 8.67
C THR A 189 -11.58 -7.81 9.00
N ALA A 190 -11.88 -8.67 9.97
CA ALA A 190 -11.13 -9.89 10.21
C ALA A 190 -12.06 -11.09 10.06
N LYS A 191 -11.62 -12.11 9.32
CA LYS A 191 -12.38 -13.35 9.10
C LYS A 191 -11.54 -14.56 9.44
N GLU A 192 -12.18 -15.61 9.96
CA GLU A 192 -11.48 -16.84 10.36
C GLU A 192 -10.42 -16.52 11.42
N SER A 193 -9.46 -17.38 11.74
CA SER A 193 -8.50 -17.09 12.83
C SER A 193 -7.42 -16.04 12.46
N SER A 194 -7.82 -14.96 11.80
CA SER A 194 -6.99 -13.83 11.36
C SER A 194 -7.08 -12.64 12.32
N HIS A 195 -6.13 -11.72 12.19
CA HIS A 195 -6.04 -10.51 12.99
C HIS A 195 -6.01 -9.29 12.09
N SER A 196 -6.92 -8.35 12.33
CA SER A 196 -6.84 -7.02 11.76
C SER A 196 -6.81 -6.03 12.90
N ILE A 197 -5.78 -5.19 12.95
CA ILE A 197 -5.55 -4.24 14.04
C ILE A 197 -5.37 -2.85 13.45
N ILE A 198 -6.04 -1.86 14.04
CA ILE A 198 -5.75 -0.44 13.84
C ILE A 198 -5.39 0.12 15.21
N LYS A 199 -4.21 0.71 15.38
CA LYS A 199 -3.77 1.16 16.71
C LYS A 199 -4.60 2.35 17.19
N GLU A 200 -4.77 3.35 16.35
CA GLU A 200 -5.45 4.59 16.70
C GLU A 200 -6.18 5.16 15.48
N VAL A 201 -7.34 5.76 15.72
CA VAL A 201 -8.07 6.54 14.72
C VAL A 201 -8.43 7.91 15.27
N ILE A 202 -7.98 8.96 14.59
CA ILE A 202 -8.39 10.35 14.82
C ILE A 202 -9.26 10.77 13.64
N ALA A 203 -10.56 10.91 13.87
CA ALA A 203 -11.52 11.21 12.83
C ALA A 203 -12.13 12.60 13.03
N GLY A 204 -12.06 13.46 12.00
CA GLY A 204 -12.79 14.71 11.92
C GLY A 204 -14.27 14.49 11.56
N LYS A 205 -14.84 15.43 10.79
CA LYS A 205 -16.29 15.53 10.58
C LYS A 205 -16.84 14.44 9.65
N ASP A 206 -18.01 13.90 10.00
CA ASP A 206 -18.82 13.03 9.14
C ASP A 206 -18.12 11.75 8.64
N ASN A 207 -17.17 11.20 9.39
CA ASN A 207 -16.49 9.94 9.02
C ASN A 207 -17.32 8.70 9.42
N ASP A 208 -17.32 7.67 8.57
CA ASP A 208 -17.96 6.38 8.82
C ASP A 208 -16.91 5.32 9.18
N ILE A 209 -16.93 4.81 10.41
CA ILE A 209 -15.97 3.80 10.89
C ILE A 209 -16.70 2.50 11.20
N LYS A 210 -16.37 1.45 10.47
CA LYS A 210 -16.98 0.13 10.63
C LYS A 210 -15.92 -0.94 10.87
N THR A 211 -16.09 -1.70 11.94
CA THR A 211 -15.25 -2.85 12.30
C THR A 211 -16.09 -4.10 12.35
N THR A 212 -15.64 -5.17 11.69
CA THR A 212 -16.38 -6.43 11.58
C THR A 212 -15.47 -7.61 11.84
N ALA A 213 -15.90 -8.52 12.71
CA ALA A 213 -15.21 -9.76 13.01
C ALA A 213 -16.12 -10.95 12.68
N GLU A 214 -15.65 -11.87 11.85
CA GLU A 214 -16.40 -13.04 11.40
C GLU A 214 -15.71 -14.35 11.79
N LYS A 215 -16.49 -15.36 12.15
CA LYS A 215 -16.02 -16.68 12.64
C LYS A 215 -15.12 -16.56 13.89
N HIS A 216 -13.81 -16.70 13.72
CA HIS A 216 -12.78 -16.61 14.77
C HIS A 216 -11.87 -15.38 14.57
N GLY A 217 -12.29 -14.42 13.75
CA GLY A 217 -11.50 -13.24 13.42
C GLY A 217 -11.43 -12.30 14.61
N ASN A 218 -10.28 -11.65 14.76
CA ASN A 218 -10.11 -10.56 15.69
C ASN A 218 -9.93 -9.26 14.91
N ALA A 219 -10.89 -8.34 15.04
CA ALA A 219 -10.80 -7.01 14.45
C ALA A 219 -10.83 -5.98 15.58
N GLU A 220 -9.74 -5.25 15.75
CA GLU A 220 -9.51 -4.37 16.89
C GLU A 220 -9.13 -2.96 16.45
N ILE A 221 -9.75 -1.96 17.07
CA ILE A 221 -9.23 -0.59 17.07
C ILE A 221 -8.87 -0.24 18.50
N GLY A 222 -7.62 0.12 18.75
CA GLY A 222 -7.15 0.49 20.10
C GLY A 222 -7.92 1.73 20.60
N GLU A 223 -7.60 2.88 20.03
CA GLU A 223 -8.19 4.17 20.43
C GLU A 223 -8.94 4.86 19.28
N VAL A 224 -10.07 5.50 19.58
CA VAL A 224 -10.81 6.33 18.61
C VAL A 224 -11.16 7.69 19.21
N THR A 225 -10.62 8.72 18.58
CA THR A 225 -10.93 10.14 18.85
C THR A 225 -11.80 10.72 17.74
N ALA A 226 -12.88 11.39 18.13
CA ALA A 226 -13.91 11.90 17.24
C ALA A 226 -14.04 13.42 17.32
N GLY A 227 -13.97 14.10 16.18
CA GLY A 227 -14.35 15.50 16.02
C GLY A 227 -15.87 15.69 15.98
N GLU A 228 -16.32 16.95 15.94
CA GLU A 228 -17.74 17.30 15.95
C GLU A 228 -18.52 16.65 14.79
N LYS A 229 -19.59 15.94 15.16
CA LYS A 229 -20.60 15.25 14.34
C LYS A 229 -20.22 13.86 13.79
N ARG A 230 -20.96 12.89 14.37
CA ARG A 230 -21.31 11.54 13.91
C ARG A 230 -20.15 10.68 13.38
N ILE A 231 -19.50 9.97 14.29
CA ILE A 231 -18.96 8.64 13.98
C ILE A 231 -20.10 7.62 14.09
N ARG A 232 -20.39 6.90 13.00
CA ARG A 232 -21.27 5.72 13.04
C ARG A 232 -20.46 4.46 13.24
N LEU A 233 -20.28 4.08 14.51
CA LEU A 233 -19.61 2.83 14.88
C LEU A 233 -20.59 1.66 14.73
N ASN A 234 -20.38 0.82 13.71
CA ASN A 234 -21.16 -0.40 13.52
C ASN A 234 -20.28 -1.64 13.83
N ARG A 235 -20.59 -2.34 14.94
CA ARG A 235 -19.97 -3.63 15.27
C ARG A 235 -20.91 -4.78 14.89
N ARG A 236 -20.41 -5.77 14.13
CA ARG A 236 -21.07 -7.08 13.98
C ARG A 236 -20.11 -8.18 14.46
N LEU A 237 -20.44 -8.75 15.64
CA LEU A 237 -20.10 -10.07 16.24
C LEU A 237 -18.70 -10.42 16.84
N LYS A 238 -18.77 -11.41 17.75
CA LYS A 238 -17.80 -12.19 18.59
C LYS A 238 -16.71 -11.49 19.41
N ARG A 239 -15.79 -10.69 18.84
CA ARG A 239 -14.76 -9.93 19.58
C ARG A 239 -14.30 -8.73 18.76
N ALA A 240 -14.95 -7.58 18.95
CA ALA A 240 -14.53 -6.31 18.37
C ALA A 240 -14.48 -5.26 19.50
N VAL A 241 -13.28 -4.76 19.78
CA VAL A 241 -13.01 -3.75 20.82
C VAL A 241 -12.73 -2.41 20.13
N ILE A 242 -13.37 -1.36 20.63
CA ILE A 242 -13.08 0.04 20.29
C ILE A 242 -13.22 0.79 21.61
N GLN A 243 -12.13 1.38 22.11
CA GLN A 243 -12.16 2.31 23.24
C GLN A 243 -12.30 3.72 22.67
N SER A 244 -13.35 4.45 23.10
CA SER A 244 -13.61 5.81 22.67
C SER A 244 -13.49 6.74 23.87
N LEU A 245 -12.59 7.72 23.78
CA LEU A 245 -12.57 8.89 24.63
C LEU A 245 -13.46 9.95 23.97
N ARG A 246 -14.58 10.29 24.62
CA ARG A 246 -15.36 11.48 24.26
C ARG A 246 -14.70 12.66 24.98
N MET A 247 -14.22 13.65 24.22
CA MET A 247 -13.93 14.98 24.74
C MET A 247 -15.21 15.81 24.76
#